data_AF-A0A8S9L909-F1
#
_entry.id   AF-A0A8S9L909-F1
#
_cell.length_a   1.000
_cell.length_b   1.000
_cell.length_c   1.000
_cell.angle_alpha   90.00
_cell.angle_beta   90.00
_cell.angle_gamma   90.00
#
_symmetry.space_group_name_H-M   'P 1'
#
loop_
_entity.id
_entity.type
_entity.pdbx_description
1 polymer ?
#
loop_
_entity_poly.entity_id
_entity_poly.type
_entity_poly.pdbx_seq_one_letter_code
_entity_poly.pdbx_strand_id
1 'polypeptide(L)'
;MSLTLKLITLLLLALSHHAESGSIVKFLPGFEGPLPFELETGYIGVGDKEDLQMFYYFVKSENNPQEDPLLIWLTGGPGCSSLFAILFENGPLALKFELYNGTLPSLVTTTYSWTKMANIVFLDQPVGAGFSYSRTPLLNKVSDTGEVKVIHEFLQKWLSKHPEFYSNPFYVTGDSYSGKIVPPLVQEISRGIFFLIHIN
;
A
#
# COMPACT_ATOMS: atom_id res chain seq x y z
N MET A 1 25.04 11.53 -31.38
CA MET A 1 23.76 10.81 -31.29
C MET A 1 22.69 11.63 -32.01
N SER A 2 22.12 11.12 -33.11
CA SER A 2 21.18 11.89 -33.96
C SER A 2 19.95 12.35 -33.18
N LEU A 3 19.44 13.55 -33.46
CA LEU A 3 18.22 14.10 -32.88
C LEU A 3 17.02 13.15 -33.07
N THR A 4 16.99 12.45 -34.21
CA THR A 4 16.00 11.41 -34.50
C THR A 4 16.05 10.25 -33.50
N LEU A 5 17.24 9.82 -33.08
CA LEU A 5 17.39 8.74 -32.11
C LEU A 5 16.84 9.16 -30.74
N LYS A 6 17.12 10.38 -30.28
CA LYS A 6 16.57 10.92 -29.03
C LYS A 6 15.04 11.00 -29.04
N LEU A 7 14.47 11.43 -30.17
CA LEU A 7 13.02 11.55 -30.31
C LEU A 7 12.34 10.17 -30.31
N ILE A 8 12.95 9.18 -30.95
CA ILE A 8 12.48 7.79 -30.94
C ILE A 8 12.58 7.20 -29.53
N THR A 9 13.67 7.46 -28.78
CA THR A 9 13.81 6.99 -27.39
C THR A 9 12.74 7.63 -26.48
N LEU A 10 12.47 8.92 -26.63
CA LEU A 10 11.43 9.62 -25.85
C LEU A 10 10.02 9.10 -26.17
N LEU A 11 9.75 8.80 -27.45
CA LEU A 11 8.48 8.23 -27.89
C LEU A 11 8.30 6.79 -27.38
N LEU A 12 9.36 5.99 -27.36
CA LEU A 12 9.35 4.63 -26.82
C LEU A 12 9.13 4.61 -25.30
N LEU A 13 9.67 5.59 -24.56
CA LEU A 13 9.40 5.78 -23.13
C LEU A 13 7.96 6.24 -22.86
N ALA A 14 7.36 7.01 -23.76
CA ALA A 14 5.96 7.41 -23.65
C ALA A 14 4.98 6.29 -24.05
N LEU A 15 5.43 5.36 -24.91
CA LEU A 15 4.64 4.21 -25.39
C LEU A 15 4.87 2.93 -24.59
N SER A 16 5.80 2.91 -23.62
CA SER A 16 5.90 1.80 -22.69
C SER A 16 4.66 1.78 -21.82
N HIS A 17 3.71 0.92 -22.15
CA HIS A 17 2.66 0.52 -21.22
C HIS A 17 3.35 0.01 -19.95
N HIS A 18 3.31 0.81 -18.89
CA HIS A 18 3.50 0.27 -17.56
C HIS A 18 2.41 -0.79 -17.40
N ALA A 19 2.81 -2.04 -17.19
CA ALA A 19 1.89 -3.03 -16.68
C ALA A 19 1.43 -2.51 -15.32
N GLU A 20 0.23 -1.94 -15.29
CA GLU A 20 -0.40 -1.45 -14.08
C GLU A 20 -0.76 -2.69 -13.26
N SER A 21 -0.02 -2.89 -12.17
CA SER A 21 -0.21 -4.07 -11.33
C SER A 21 -1.30 -3.86 -10.27
N GLY A 22 -2.01 -2.72 -10.35
CA GLY A 22 -3.15 -2.36 -9.52
C GLY A 22 -4.47 -2.64 -10.24
N SER A 23 -5.50 -2.96 -9.47
CA SER A 23 -6.85 -3.20 -9.96
C SER A 23 -7.86 -2.55 -9.03
N ILE A 24 -8.77 -1.76 -9.59
CA ILE A 24 -9.87 -1.16 -8.84
C ILE A 24 -10.91 -2.23 -8.50
N VAL A 25 -11.15 -2.42 -7.21
CA VAL A 25 -12.15 -3.33 -6.67
C VAL A 25 -13.47 -2.59 -6.55
N LYS A 26 -14.44 -2.93 -7.40
CA LYS A 26 -15.78 -2.32 -7.35
C LYS A 26 -16.77 -3.10 -6.48
N PHE A 27 -16.56 -4.40 -6.31
CA PHE A 27 -17.45 -5.31 -5.60
C PHE A 27 -16.64 -6.25 -4.72
N LEU A 28 -17.10 -6.45 -3.48
CA LEU A 28 -16.53 -7.44 -2.58
C LEU A 28 -17.57 -8.48 -2.21
N PRO A 29 -17.22 -9.78 -2.19
CA PRO A 29 -18.07 -10.79 -1.59
C PRO A 29 -18.44 -10.39 -0.15
N GLY A 30 -19.72 -10.44 0.17
CA GLY A 30 -20.23 -10.11 1.51
C GLY A 30 -20.63 -8.65 1.68
N PHE A 31 -20.25 -7.76 0.76
CA PHE A 31 -20.74 -6.37 0.73
C PHE A 31 -21.92 -6.25 -0.24
N GLU A 32 -22.99 -5.57 0.17
CA GLU A 32 -24.17 -5.37 -0.67
C GLU A 32 -23.96 -4.21 -1.65
N GLY A 33 -23.93 -4.52 -2.96
CA GLY A 33 -23.77 -3.53 -4.03
C GLY A 33 -22.31 -3.10 -4.28
N PRO A 34 -22.10 -2.03 -5.06
CA PRO A 34 -20.76 -1.50 -5.30
C PRO A 34 -20.19 -0.83 -4.05
N LEU A 35 -18.86 -0.87 -3.89
CA LEU A 35 -18.19 -0.15 -2.81
C LEU A 35 -18.42 1.37 -2.94
N PRO A 36 -18.75 2.07 -1.84
CA PRO A 36 -18.98 3.52 -1.86
C PRO A 36 -17.67 4.32 -1.75
N PHE A 37 -16.52 3.65 -1.75
CA PHE A 37 -15.18 4.23 -1.72
C PHE A 37 -14.31 3.54 -2.78
N GLU A 38 -13.23 4.20 -3.19
CA GLU A 38 -12.29 3.63 -4.16
C GLU A 38 -11.25 2.78 -3.44
N LEU A 39 -11.34 1.46 -3.67
CA LEU A 39 -10.34 0.49 -3.24
C LEU A 39 -9.57 0.00 -4.45
N GLU A 40 -8.26 0.19 -4.43
CA GLU A 40 -7.33 -0.43 -5.35
C GLU A 40 -6.55 -1.53 -4.62
N THR A 41 -6.31 -2.65 -5.28
CA THR A 41 -5.36 -3.66 -4.79
C THR A 41 -4.35 -4.00 -5.85
N GLY A 42 -3.13 -4.33 -5.44
CA GLY A 42 -2.08 -4.62 -6.40
C GLY A 42 -0.80 -5.13 -5.78
N TYR A 43 0.19 -5.36 -6.65
CA TYR A 43 1.54 -5.76 -6.26
C TYR A 43 2.57 -4.72 -6.70
N ILE A 44 3.57 -4.51 -5.84
CA ILE A 44 4.80 -3.81 -6.20
C ILE A 44 5.96 -4.78 -6.00
N GLY A 45 6.73 -4.99 -7.08
CA GLY A 45 7.93 -5.79 -7.06
C GLY A 45 9.11 -5.05 -6.41
N VAL A 46 9.78 -5.67 -5.45
CA VAL A 46 10.89 -5.11 -4.66
C VAL A 46 12.14 -5.99 -4.78
N GLY A 47 13.32 -5.36 -4.76
CA GLY A 47 14.63 -5.97 -4.98
C GLY A 47 15.06 -5.92 -6.46
N ASP A 48 16.35 -6.21 -6.71
CA ASP A 48 16.99 -6.07 -8.03
C ASP A 48 16.28 -6.81 -9.17
N LYS A 49 15.65 -7.93 -8.85
CA LYS A 49 14.89 -8.77 -9.78
C LYS A 49 13.39 -8.75 -9.51
N GLU A 50 12.93 -7.84 -8.66
CA GLU A 50 11.54 -7.78 -8.18
C GLU A 50 11.08 -9.12 -7.59
N ASP A 51 11.99 -9.88 -6.97
CA ASP A 51 11.70 -11.22 -6.48
C ASP A 51 10.68 -11.19 -5.33
N LEU A 52 10.60 -10.08 -4.59
CA LEU A 52 9.60 -9.86 -3.56
C LEU A 52 8.40 -9.14 -4.16
N GLN A 53 7.20 -9.71 -4.05
CA GLN A 53 5.95 -9.16 -4.55
C GLN A 53 5.13 -8.70 -3.35
N MET A 54 5.13 -7.40 -3.10
CA MET A 54 4.48 -6.79 -1.94
C MET A 54 3.06 -6.39 -2.30
N PHE A 55 2.08 -7.00 -1.64
CA PHE A 55 0.67 -6.74 -1.85
C PHE A 55 0.19 -5.55 -1.04
N TYR A 56 -0.61 -4.68 -1.66
CA TYR A 56 -1.22 -3.53 -0.99
C TYR A 56 -2.72 -3.47 -1.24
N TYR A 57 -3.41 -2.88 -0.27
CA TYR A 57 -4.73 -2.31 -0.42
C TYR A 57 -4.60 -0.80 -0.31
N PHE A 58 -4.97 -0.06 -1.34
CA PHE A 58 -5.01 1.38 -1.30
C PHE A 58 -6.46 1.84 -1.25
N VAL A 59 -6.83 2.55 -0.20
CA VAL A 59 -8.13 3.21 -0.09
C VAL A 59 -7.92 4.71 -0.23
N LYS A 60 -8.46 5.27 -1.30
CA LYS A 60 -8.43 6.71 -1.56
C LYS A 60 -9.33 7.43 -0.56
N SER A 61 -8.94 8.64 -0.14
CA SER A 61 -9.74 9.42 0.81
C SER A 61 -11.17 9.62 0.31
N GLU A 62 -12.14 9.55 1.22
CA GLU A 62 -13.55 9.78 0.91
C GLU A 62 -13.91 11.28 0.94
N ASN A 63 -12.99 12.16 1.37
CA ASN A 63 -13.19 13.62 1.45
C ASN A 63 -12.51 14.37 0.29
N ASN A 64 -11.22 14.73 0.42
CA ASN A 64 -10.46 15.40 -0.63
C ASN A 64 -9.12 14.68 -0.87
N PRO A 65 -9.08 13.63 -1.71
CA PRO A 65 -7.87 12.85 -1.97
C PRO A 65 -6.63 13.65 -2.37
N GLN A 66 -6.80 14.81 -3.01
CA GLN A 66 -5.69 15.62 -3.49
C GLN A 66 -5.03 16.45 -2.39
N GLU A 67 -5.74 16.70 -1.28
CA GLU A 67 -5.25 17.52 -0.17
C GLU A 67 -5.07 16.71 1.12
N ASP A 68 -5.89 15.68 1.31
CA ASP A 68 -5.85 14.81 2.48
C ASP A 68 -4.54 14.02 2.53
N PRO A 69 -3.97 13.78 3.73
CA PRO A 69 -2.67 13.13 3.87
C PRO A 69 -2.64 11.72 3.27
N LEU A 70 -1.46 11.29 2.81
CA LEU A 70 -1.15 9.92 2.44
C LEU A 70 -0.54 9.20 3.65
N LEU A 71 -1.16 8.08 4.05
CA LEU A 71 -0.66 7.24 5.12
C LEU A 71 -0.23 5.90 4.54
N ILE A 72 0.88 5.37 5.05
CA ILE A 72 1.11 3.93 5.01
C ILE A 72 0.71 3.33 6.37
N TRP A 73 -0.08 2.27 6.35
CA TRP A 73 -0.45 1.49 7.52
C TRP A 73 0.26 0.14 7.51
N LEU A 74 0.96 -0.16 8.60
CA LEU A 74 1.71 -1.38 8.80
C LEU A 74 1.10 -2.17 9.96
N THR A 75 0.38 -3.25 9.67
CA THR A 75 -0.07 -4.15 10.74
C THR A 75 1.10 -4.95 11.32
N GLY A 76 1.12 -5.13 12.65
CA GLY A 76 2.21 -5.79 13.37
C GLY A 76 2.24 -7.32 13.30
N GLY A 77 2.42 -7.98 14.45
CA GLY A 77 2.59 -9.43 14.57
C GLY A 77 3.96 -9.80 15.14
N PRO A 78 5.01 -10.00 14.32
CA PRO A 78 5.14 -9.70 12.89
C PRO A 78 4.45 -10.71 11.94
N GLY A 79 4.09 -10.26 10.73
CA GLY A 79 3.55 -11.13 9.67
C GLY A 79 2.02 -11.16 9.57
N CYS A 80 1.32 -10.34 10.35
CA CYS A 80 -0.13 -10.21 10.24
C CYS A 80 -0.48 -9.36 9.01
N SER A 81 -1.55 -9.74 8.31
CA SER A 81 -2.03 -8.98 7.15
C SER A 81 -2.67 -7.65 7.59
N SER A 82 -2.45 -6.60 6.80
CA SER A 82 -3.11 -5.31 7.00
C SER A 82 -4.59 -5.34 6.62
N LEU A 83 -5.10 -6.44 6.04
CA LEU A 83 -6.53 -6.70 5.94
C LEU A 83 -7.22 -6.70 7.31
N PHE A 84 -6.50 -7.06 8.37
CA PHE A 84 -7.01 -6.99 9.74
C PHE A 84 -7.43 -5.55 10.09
N ALA A 85 -6.55 -4.58 9.82
CA ALA A 85 -6.83 -3.17 10.08
C ALA A 85 -8.01 -2.66 9.24
N ILE A 86 -8.11 -3.15 7.99
CA ILE A 86 -9.20 -2.79 7.09
C ILE A 86 -10.57 -3.19 7.65
N LEU A 87 -10.66 -4.35 8.31
CA LEU A 87 -11.92 -4.94 8.76
C LEU A 87 -12.25 -4.68 10.24
N PHE A 88 -11.25 -4.40 11.06
CA PHE A 88 -11.40 -4.39 12.52
C PHE A 88 -10.87 -3.14 13.22
N GLU A 89 -10.13 -2.27 12.52
CA GLU A 89 -9.48 -1.13 13.16
C GLU A 89 -9.91 0.19 12.51
N ASN A 90 -9.23 0.62 11.44
CA ASN A 90 -9.36 1.97 10.88
C ASN A 90 -9.71 1.99 9.39
N GLY A 91 -9.90 0.84 8.75
CA GLY A 91 -10.38 0.78 7.37
C GLY A 91 -11.86 1.15 7.20
N PRO A 92 -12.31 1.22 5.94
CA PRO A 92 -13.66 1.65 5.59
C PRO A 92 -14.72 0.55 5.76
N LEU A 93 -14.30 -0.67 6.10
CA LEU A 93 -15.15 -1.85 6.20
C LEU A 93 -15.20 -2.36 7.64
N ALA A 94 -16.30 -3.02 7.96
CA ALA A 94 -16.46 -3.79 9.18
C ALA A 94 -17.17 -5.11 8.86
N LEU A 95 -16.80 -6.16 9.58
CA LEU A 95 -17.59 -7.39 9.59
C LEU A 95 -18.85 -7.19 10.44
N LYS A 96 -19.99 -7.60 9.89
CA LYS A 96 -21.23 -7.67 10.64
C LYS A 96 -21.14 -8.87 11.60
N PHE A 97 -21.06 -8.60 12.90
CA PHE A 97 -20.98 -9.64 13.93
C PHE A 97 -22.35 -10.28 14.15
N GLU A 98 -22.65 -11.28 13.35
CA GLU A 98 -23.84 -12.13 13.47
C GLU A 98 -23.43 -13.57 13.80
N LEU A 99 -24.37 -14.37 14.29
CA LEU A 99 -24.11 -15.78 14.55
C LEU A 99 -23.75 -16.47 13.21
N TYR A 100 -22.56 -17.07 13.15
CA TYR A 100 -22.09 -17.74 11.94
C TYR A 100 -23.02 -18.90 11.57
N ASN A 101 -23.67 -18.77 10.42
CA ASN A 101 -24.67 -19.70 9.90
C ASN A 101 -24.11 -20.59 8.76
N GLY A 102 -22.79 -20.54 8.51
CA GLY A 102 -22.15 -21.26 7.41
C GLY A 102 -22.11 -20.52 6.08
N THR A 103 -22.67 -19.31 5.98
CA THR A 103 -22.58 -18.46 4.78
C THR A 103 -21.43 -17.47 4.86
N LEU A 104 -21.15 -16.78 3.76
CA LEU A 104 -20.15 -15.73 3.73
C LEU A 104 -20.48 -14.64 4.77
N PRO A 105 -19.51 -14.18 5.56
CA PRO A 105 -19.71 -13.05 6.46
C PRO A 105 -20.16 -11.80 5.70
N SER A 106 -21.10 -11.05 6.29
CA SER A 106 -21.54 -9.78 5.71
C SER A 106 -20.55 -8.67 6.07
N LEU A 107 -20.26 -7.82 5.11
CA LEU A 107 -19.45 -6.61 5.23
C LEU A 107 -20.36 -5.40 5.17
N VAL A 108 -20.07 -4.42 6.02
CA VAL A 108 -20.75 -3.12 6.06
C VAL A 108 -19.70 -2.01 6.10
N THR A 109 -20.08 -0.78 5.76
CA THR A 109 -19.21 0.37 5.97
C THR A 109 -19.20 0.82 7.42
N THR A 110 -18.15 1.52 7.81
CA THR A 110 -18.05 2.21 9.10
C THR A 110 -17.87 3.72 8.92
N THR A 111 -18.46 4.50 9.83
CA THR A 111 -18.28 5.95 9.88
C THR A 111 -17.00 6.37 10.62
N TYR A 112 -16.32 5.43 11.27
CA TYR A 112 -15.11 5.68 12.08
C TYR A 112 -13.81 5.43 11.32
N SER A 113 -13.88 5.19 10.02
CA SER A 113 -12.70 4.94 9.21
C SER A 113 -11.80 6.17 9.13
N TRP A 114 -10.49 5.93 9.16
CA TRP A 114 -9.51 6.99 8.88
C TRP A 114 -9.53 7.41 7.42
N THR A 115 -10.05 6.58 6.50
CA THR A 115 -10.17 6.93 5.07
C THR A 115 -11.18 8.04 4.81
N LYS A 116 -11.95 8.46 5.84
CA LYS A 116 -12.77 9.68 5.76
C LYS A 116 -11.94 10.95 5.60
N MET A 117 -10.66 10.92 5.97
CA MET A 117 -9.80 12.11 6.04
C MET A 117 -8.37 11.83 5.55
N ALA A 118 -8.13 10.68 4.92
CA ALA A 118 -6.79 10.25 4.52
C ALA A 118 -6.84 9.25 3.36
N ASN A 119 -5.83 9.33 2.50
CA ASN A 119 -5.49 8.27 1.56
C ASN A 119 -4.63 7.24 2.31
N ILE A 120 -4.98 5.96 2.30
CA ILE A 120 -4.27 4.96 3.10
C ILE A 120 -3.83 3.77 2.26
N VAL A 121 -2.52 3.51 2.27
CA VAL A 121 -1.89 2.30 1.74
C VAL A 121 -1.73 1.30 2.89
N PHE A 122 -2.57 0.29 2.94
CA PHE A 122 -2.44 -0.86 3.83
C PHE A 122 -1.51 -1.88 3.20
N LEU A 123 -0.30 -2.03 3.75
CA LEU A 123 0.73 -2.90 3.19
C LEU A 123 0.76 -4.24 3.93
N ASP A 124 0.68 -5.35 3.19
CA ASP A 124 0.99 -6.66 3.74
C ASP A 124 2.51 -6.84 3.85
N GLN A 125 3.05 -6.79 5.07
CA GLN A 125 4.48 -6.92 5.33
C GLN A 125 4.78 -7.71 6.62
N PRO A 126 5.95 -8.37 6.72
CA PRO A 126 6.96 -8.58 5.68
C PRO A 126 6.48 -9.54 4.57
N VAL A 127 7.36 -9.88 3.62
CA VAL A 127 7.05 -10.93 2.63
C VAL A 127 6.58 -12.24 3.33
N GLY A 128 5.48 -12.80 2.84
CA GLY A 128 4.77 -13.93 3.47
C GLY A 128 3.59 -13.51 4.36
N ALA A 129 3.46 -12.23 4.73
CA ALA A 129 2.26 -11.70 5.37
C ALA A 129 1.13 -11.56 4.34
N GLY A 130 -0.08 -11.99 4.71
CA GLY A 130 -1.27 -11.88 3.87
C GLY A 130 -1.05 -12.41 2.45
N PHE A 131 -1.13 -11.53 1.46
CA PHE A 131 -0.92 -11.87 0.05
C PHE A 131 0.47 -11.57 -0.49
N SER A 132 1.36 -10.95 0.30
CA SER A 132 2.74 -10.69 -0.12
C SER A 132 3.54 -12.00 -0.21
N TYR A 133 4.29 -12.19 -1.30
CA TYR A 133 5.03 -13.44 -1.55
C TYR A 133 6.38 -13.21 -2.23
N SER A 134 7.22 -14.24 -2.25
CA SER A 134 8.51 -14.25 -2.94
C SER A 134 8.48 -15.21 -4.12
N ARG A 135 9.01 -14.77 -5.27
CA ARG A 135 9.16 -15.59 -6.49
C ARG A 135 10.33 -16.57 -6.38
N THR A 136 11.25 -16.32 -5.47
CA THR A 136 12.40 -17.18 -5.18
C THR A 136 12.39 -17.63 -3.71
N PRO A 137 13.01 -18.78 -3.36
CA PRO A 137 13.18 -19.15 -1.96
C PRO A 137 13.83 -18.04 -1.14
N LEU A 138 13.28 -17.74 0.03
CA LEU A 138 13.87 -16.79 0.97
C LEU A 138 15.09 -17.46 1.62
N LEU A 139 16.27 -17.17 1.09
CA LEU A 139 17.52 -17.76 1.56
C LEU A 139 18.02 -17.13 2.88
N ASN A 140 17.54 -15.92 3.20
CA ASN A 140 17.94 -15.16 4.38
C ASN A 140 16.75 -14.92 5.30
N LYS A 141 17.02 -14.94 6.61
CA LYS A 141 16.03 -14.55 7.61
C LYS A 141 15.69 -13.06 7.45
N VAL A 142 14.40 -12.74 7.45
CA VAL A 142 13.92 -11.34 7.48
C VAL A 142 14.43 -10.66 8.75
N SER A 143 14.94 -9.44 8.62
CA SER A 143 15.40 -8.62 9.74
C SER A 143 14.69 -7.26 9.70
N ASP A 144 14.50 -6.63 10.85
CA ASP A 144 13.83 -5.32 10.93
C ASP A 144 14.48 -4.28 10.00
N THR A 145 15.82 -4.24 9.95
CA THR A 145 16.55 -3.33 9.05
C THR A 145 16.42 -3.67 7.57
N GLY A 146 16.28 -4.96 7.24
CA GLY A 146 16.02 -5.40 5.87
C GLY A 146 14.60 -5.04 5.45
N GLU A 147 13.64 -5.21 6.35
CA GLU A 147 12.24 -4.88 6.11
C GLU A 147 12.03 -3.39 5.88
N VAL A 148 12.70 -2.53 6.66
CA VAL A 148 12.70 -1.08 6.44
C VAL A 148 13.12 -0.72 5.01
N LYS A 149 14.14 -1.37 4.45
CA LYS A 149 14.59 -1.13 3.08
C LYS A 149 13.58 -1.61 2.05
N VAL A 150 12.95 -2.77 2.29
CA VAL A 150 11.89 -3.31 1.45
C VAL A 150 10.70 -2.37 1.39
N ILE A 151 10.22 -1.89 2.55
CA ILE A 151 9.09 -0.95 2.63
C ILE A 151 9.46 0.41 1.99
N HIS A 152 10.69 0.89 2.19
CA HIS A 152 11.14 2.13 1.56
C HIS A 152 11.18 2.01 0.02
N GLU A 153 11.71 0.92 -0.53
CA GLU A 153 11.70 0.67 -1.98
C GLU A 153 10.27 0.49 -2.51
N PHE A 154 9.41 -0.22 -1.76
CA PHE A 154 7.98 -0.32 -2.06
C PHE A 154 7.35 1.07 -2.20
N LEU A 155 7.56 1.97 -1.23
CA LEU A 155 6.99 3.32 -1.23
C LEU A 155 7.49 4.14 -2.43
N GLN A 156 8.79 4.09 -2.73
CA GLN A 156 9.36 4.78 -3.90
C GLN A 156 8.71 4.31 -5.20
N LYS A 157 8.59 3.00 -5.39
CA LYS A 157 7.97 2.41 -6.58
C LYS A 157 6.47 2.67 -6.64
N TRP A 158 5.77 2.55 -5.52
CA TRP A 158 4.33 2.82 -5.45
C TRP A 158 4.03 4.28 -5.79
N LEU A 159 4.75 5.25 -5.21
CA LEU A 159 4.60 6.68 -5.54
C LEU A 159 4.95 6.99 -7.00
N SER A 160 5.92 6.29 -7.59
CA SER A 160 6.22 6.45 -9.03
C SER A 160 5.06 6.05 -9.95
N LYS A 161 4.19 5.14 -9.48
CA LYS A 161 2.97 4.73 -10.18
C LYS A 161 1.75 5.60 -9.83
N HIS A 162 1.79 6.32 -8.71
CA HIS A 162 0.71 7.20 -8.25
C HIS A 162 1.24 8.63 -7.99
N PRO A 163 1.75 9.30 -9.04
CA PRO A 163 2.42 10.59 -8.91
C PRO A 163 1.51 11.70 -8.37
N GLU A 164 0.18 11.54 -8.42
CA GLU A 164 -0.78 12.47 -7.85
C GLU A 164 -0.64 12.62 -6.33
N PHE A 165 -0.08 11.63 -5.62
CA PHE A 165 0.09 11.71 -4.16
C PHE A 165 1.43 12.31 -3.71
N TYR A 166 2.28 12.75 -4.65
CA TYR A 166 3.59 13.30 -4.32
C TYR A 166 3.53 14.57 -3.46
N SER A 167 2.47 15.37 -3.58
CA SER A 167 2.31 16.60 -2.80
C SER A 167 1.62 16.41 -1.46
N ASN A 168 1.03 15.24 -1.21
CA ASN A 168 0.24 15.01 0.00
C ASN A 168 1.18 14.92 1.21
N PRO A 169 0.81 15.50 2.37
CA PRO A 169 1.51 15.24 3.62
C PRO A 169 1.54 13.73 3.88
N PHE A 170 2.72 13.18 4.17
CA PHE A 170 2.89 11.73 4.30
C PHE A 170 3.22 11.31 5.73
N TYR A 171 2.57 10.26 6.19
CA TYR A 171 2.73 9.71 7.53
C TYR A 171 2.95 8.20 7.49
N VAL A 172 3.87 7.73 8.33
CA VAL A 172 4.10 6.30 8.55
C VAL A 172 3.38 5.88 9.81
N THR A 173 2.48 4.91 9.69
CA THR A 173 1.60 4.46 10.78
C THR A 173 1.59 2.94 10.87
N GLY A 174 1.14 2.42 12.02
CA GLY A 174 1.03 0.98 12.24
C GLY A 174 0.80 0.66 13.70
N ASP A 175 0.54 -0.62 13.98
CA ASP A 175 0.23 -1.12 15.31
C ASP A 175 1.23 -2.20 15.78
N SER A 176 1.21 -2.50 17.09
CA SER A 176 1.92 -3.66 17.64
C SER A 176 3.42 -3.69 17.27
N TYR A 177 3.91 -4.80 16.69
CA TYR A 177 5.31 -4.97 16.29
C TYR A 177 5.79 -3.90 15.30
N SER A 178 4.89 -3.24 14.56
CA SER A 178 5.24 -2.11 13.70
C SER A 178 5.83 -0.94 14.48
N GLY A 179 5.66 -0.86 15.80
CA GLY A 179 6.42 0.06 16.66
C GLY A 179 7.95 -0.13 16.58
N LYS A 180 8.44 -1.28 16.11
CA LYS A 180 9.87 -1.53 15.80
C LYS A 180 10.26 -1.12 14.39
N ILE A 181 9.31 -1.09 13.45
CA ILE A 181 9.54 -0.82 12.03
C ILE A 181 9.34 0.65 11.69
N VAL A 182 8.29 1.29 12.25
CA VAL A 182 7.92 2.69 11.96
C VAL A 182 9.05 3.67 12.26
N PRO A 183 9.70 3.69 13.45
CA PRO A 183 10.77 4.66 13.71
C PRO A 183 11.99 4.57 12.76
N PRO A 184 12.59 3.38 12.52
CA PRO A 184 13.69 3.29 11.57
C PRO A 184 13.25 3.52 10.12
N LEU A 185 12.00 3.20 9.74
CA LEU A 185 11.46 3.55 8.42
C LEU A 185 11.36 5.05 8.20
N VAL A 186 10.82 5.80 9.17
CA VAL A 186 10.80 7.27 9.11
C VAL A 186 12.22 7.82 9.01
N GLN A 187 13.17 7.25 9.75
CA GLN A 187 14.58 7.64 9.66
C GLN A 187 15.16 7.35 8.26
N GLU A 188 14.91 6.18 7.70
CA GLU A 188 15.35 5.81 6.35
C GLU A 188 14.80 6.77 5.29
N ILE A 189 13.50 7.08 5.34
CA ILE A 189 12.85 8.03 4.43
C ILE A 189 13.46 9.44 4.56
N SER A 190 13.70 9.90 5.79
CA SER A 190 14.29 11.23 6.03
C SER A 190 15.72 11.37 5.49
N ARG A 191 16.48 10.25 5.44
CA ARG A 191 17.83 10.19 4.87
C ARG A 191 17.82 10.00 3.35
N GLY A 192 16.75 9.43 2.81
CA GLY A 192 16.65 8.89 1.46
C GLY A 192 16.61 9.91 0.32
N ILE A 193 15.99 11.10 0.51
CA ILE A 193 16.10 12.33 -0.32
C ILE A 193 14.96 13.29 0.08
N PHE A 194 15.33 14.49 0.52
CA PHE A 194 14.51 15.70 0.48
C PHE A 194 14.13 15.99 -0.97
N PHE A 195 12.87 15.79 -1.39
CA PHE A 195 12.26 16.66 -2.42
C PHE A 195 10.72 16.61 -2.51
N LEU A 196 10.01 15.67 -1.88
CA LEU A 196 8.55 15.61 -2.09
C LEU A 196 7.68 15.45 -0.84
N ILE A 197 8.23 15.34 0.36
CA ILE A 197 7.38 15.12 1.55
C ILE A 197 7.81 16.08 2.66
N HIS A 198 6.96 17.07 2.96
CA HIS A 198 7.02 17.77 4.23
C HIS A 198 6.48 16.83 5.32
N ILE A 199 7.38 16.30 6.13
CA ILE A 199 7.02 15.73 7.43
C ILE A 199 6.95 16.93 8.39
N ASN A 200 5.73 17.37 8.72
CA ASN A 200 5.48 18.33 9.80
C ASN A 200 5.37 17.60 11.13
#